data_AF-A0A957NHI9-F1
#
_entry.id   AF-A0A957NHI9-F1
#
_cell.length_a   1.000
_cell.length_b   1.000
_cell.length_c   1.000
_cell.angle_alpha   90.00
_cell.angle_beta   90.00
_cell.angle_gamma   90.00
#
_symmetry.space_group_name_H-M   'P 1'
#
loop_
_entity.id
_entity.type
_entity.pdbx_description
1 polymer ?
#
loop_
_entity_poly.entity_id
_entity_poly.type
_entity_poly.pdbx_seq_one_letter_code
_entity_poly.pdbx_strand_id
1 'polypeptide(L)'
;MEQTAFESPLSASSPVVREIPVVGFGPRFAAFAIDVIILFIPLVLIVVLMETVGSALDPDQNGLYPILECLVTFGAVVFSSAYLLYFWTRPDGATLGKRLLGLRIVTMTGGPLDLATAAKRIFGHYISNAVFQLGYAWVAFDAKHRAFHDIIAGTYVIRNADAPAAGEQVTFVAEQDHGRLLVLLYYFSVTVLPCLLIFAFLFLFADRAG
;
A
#
# COMPACT_ATOMS: atom_id res chain seq x y z
N MET A 1 -26.87 -27.20 -60.24
CA MET A 1 -25.91 -27.39 -59.14
C MET A 1 -25.68 -26.03 -58.51
N GLU A 2 -26.49 -25.69 -57.53
CA GLU A 2 -26.40 -24.45 -56.76
C GLU A 2 -25.22 -24.58 -55.79
N GLN A 3 -24.16 -23.80 -56.00
CA GLN A 3 -23.10 -23.63 -55.00
C GLN A 3 -23.63 -22.69 -53.93
N THR A 4 -24.12 -23.27 -52.83
CA THR A 4 -24.34 -22.54 -51.58
C THR A 4 -22.97 -22.13 -51.04
N ALA A 5 -22.63 -20.86 -51.21
CA ALA A 5 -21.50 -20.25 -50.53
C ALA A 5 -21.76 -20.36 -49.02
N PHE A 6 -20.97 -21.19 -48.34
CA PHE A 6 -20.92 -21.22 -46.89
C PHE A 6 -20.28 -19.92 -46.43
N GLU A 7 -21.10 -18.92 -46.10
CA GLU A 7 -20.63 -17.72 -45.43
C GLU A 7 -19.98 -18.15 -44.10
N SER A 8 -18.67 -17.97 -44.03
CA SER A 8 -17.88 -18.21 -42.82
C SER A 8 -18.41 -17.32 -41.69
N PRO A 9 -18.72 -17.85 -40.49
CA PRO A 9 -19.20 -17.06 -39.36
C PRO A 9 -18.05 -16.32 -38.65
N LEU A 10 -17.17 -15.67 -39.41
CA LEU A 10 -16.00 -14.96 -38.89
C LEU A 10 -16.06 -13.47 -39.22
N SER A 11 -16.95 -12.78 -38.52
CA SER A 11 -16.83 -11.34 -38.26
C SER A 11 -17.51 -10.95 -36.94
N ALA A 12 -17.36 -11.78 -35.90
CA ALA A 12 -17.51 -11.26 -34.55
C ALA A 12 -16.26 -10.40 -34.29
N SER A 13 -16.39 -9.08 -34.48
CA SER A 13 -15.37 -8.12 -34.06
C SER A 13 -14.99 -8.47 -32.62
N SER A 14 -13.73 -8.86 -32.38
CA SER A 14 -13.27 -9.12 -31.01
C SER A 14 -13.63 -7.91 -30.15
N PRO A 15 -14.18 -8.12 -28.93
CA PRO A 15 -14.55 -7.00 -28.08
C PRO A 15 -13.33 -6.10 -27.92
N VAL A 16 -13.51 -4.79 -28.15
CA VAL A 16 -12.44 -3.81 -27.97
C VAL A 16 -12.14 -3.75 -26.47
N VAL A 17 -11.12 -4.48 -26.03
CA VAL A 17 -10.66 -4.48 -24.64
C VAL A 17 -9.75 -3.27 -24.45
N ARG A 18 -10.12 -2.35 -23.57
CA ARG A 18 -9.29 -1.16 -23.28
C ARG A 18 -8.10 -1.55 -22.40
N GLU A 19 -6.91 -1.11 -22.79
CA GLU A 19 -5.71 -1.25 -21.97
C GLU A 19 -5.62 -0.09 -20.97
N ILE A 20 -5.44 -0.42 -19.69
CA ILE A 20 -5.29 0.56 -18.61
C ILE A 20 -3.88 0.43 -18.02
N PRO A 21 -3.09 1.51 -18.04
CA PRO A 21 -1.77 1.54 -17.41
C PRO A 21 -1.85 1.37 -15.89
N VAL A 22 -1.07 0.43 -15.37
CA VAL A 22 -0.89 0.23 -13.92
C VAL A 22 0.25 1.10 -13.45
N VAL A 23 -0.05 1.91 -12.43
CA VAL A 23 0.87 2.89 -11.87
C VAL A 23 2.02 2.17 -11.17
N GLY A 24 3.24 2.64 -11.46
CA GLY A 24 4.49 2.15 -10.88
C GLY A 24 4.73 2.55 -9.41
N PHE A 25 5.95 2.35 -8.92
CA PHE A 25 6.27 2.50 -7.49
C PHE A 25 6.21 3.96 -7.01
N GLY A 26 6.81 4.90 -7.77
CA GLY A 26 7.02 6.28 -7.33
C GLY A 26 5.75 6.99 -6.84
N PRO A 27 4.69 7.09 -7.67
CA PRO A 27 3.44 7.74 -7.25
C PRO A 27 2.75 7.02 -6.09
N ARG A 28 2.87 5.68 -6.01
CA ARG A 28 2.34 4.91 -4.87
C ARG A 28 3.05 5.24 -3.58
N PHE A 29 4.38 5.37 -3.63
CA PHE A 29 5.21 5.75 -2.49
C PHE A 29 4.90 7.18 -2.04
N ALA A 30 4.78 8.13 -2.97
CA ALA A 30 4.40 9.50 -2.65
C ALA A 30 3.01 9.59 -1.99
N ALA A 31 2.02 8.85 -2.50
CA ALA A 31 0.70 8.77 -1.89
C ALA A 31 0.76 8.18 -0.47
N PHE A 32 1.55 7.11 -0.29
CA PHE A 32 1.77 6.49 1.02
C PHE A 32 2.45 7.45 2.00
N ALA A 33 3.46 8.21 1.57
CA ALA A 33 4.12 9.21 2.42
C ALA A 33 3.14 10.28 2.91
N ILE A 34 2.22 10.72 2.05
CA ILE A 34 1.16 11.67 2.44
C ILE A 34 0.22 11.03 3.48
N ASP A 35 -0.24 9.79 3.23
CA ASP A 35 -1.10 9.07 4.18
C ASP A 35 -0.41 8.87 5.54
N VAL A 36 0.90 8.55 5.53
CA VAL A 36 1.71 8.45 6.75
C VAL A 36 1.72 9.78 7.48
N ILE A 37 2.00 10.91 6.83
CA ILE A 37 2.01 12.22 7.49
C ILE A 37 0.64 12.53 8.13
N ILE A 38 -0.45 12.25 7.41
CA ILE A 38 -1.82 12.49 7.89
C ILE A 38 -2.11 11.68 9.16
N LEU A 39 -1.70 10.40 9.20
CA LEU A 39 -1.93 9.53 10.35
C LEU A 39 -0.93 9.76 11.49
N PHE A 40 0.30 10.16 11.15
CA PHE A 40 1.41 10.30 12.08
C PHE A 40 1.30 11.56 12.93
N ILE A 41 0.86 12.69 12.36
CA ILE A 41 0.76 13.96 13.11
C ILE A 41 -0.16 13.81 14.35
N PRO A 42 -1.41 13.33 14.24
CA PRO A 42 -2.27 13.14 15.40
C PRO A 42 -1.69 12.14 16.40
N LEU A 43 -1.07 11.06 15.91
CA LEU A 43 -0.45 10.05 16.77
C LEU A 43 0.68 10.63 17.60
N VAL A 44 1.58 11.42 16.99
CA VAL A 44 2.67 12.09 17.71
C VAL A 44 2.11 13.06 18.75
N LEU A 45 1.07 13.83 18.43
CA LEU A 45 0.44 14.72 19.40
C LEU A 45 -0.13 13.96 20.59
N ILE A 46 -0.78 12.81 20.36
CA ILE A 46 -1.30 11.94 21.42
C ILE A 46 -0.16 11.40 22.28
N VAL A 47 0.91 10.90 21.67
CA VAL A 47 2.07 10.33 22.39
C VAL A 47 2.80 11.41 23.20
N VAL A 48 3.04 12.59 22.64
CA VAL A 48 3.68 13.72 23.35
C VAL A 48 2.81 14.18 24.53
N LEU A 49 1.50 14.28 24.34
CA LEU A 49 0.57 14.60 25.41
C LEU A 49 0.59 13.52 26.49
N MET A 50 0.57 12.24 26.10
CA MET A 50 0.63 11.12 27.02
C MET A 50 1.92 11.13 27.83
N GLU A 51 3.07 11.37 27.21
CA GLU A 51 4.36 11.47 27.90
C GLU A 51 4.38 12.66 28.85
N THR A 52 3.95 13.85 28.40
CA THR A 52 3.97 15.07 29.24
C THR A 52 3.06 14.94 30.46
N VAL A 53 1.86 14.36 30.30
CA VAL A 53 0.92 14.14 31.39
C VAL A 53 1.34 12.94 32.24
N GLY A 54 1.82 11.87 31.59
CA GLY A 54 2.28 10.64 32.23
C GLY A 54 3.46 10.88 33.16
N SER A 55 4.48 11.62 32.70
CA SER A 55 5.64 11.96 33.52
C SER A 55 5.29 12.85 34.73
N ALA A 56 4.21 13.63 34.64
CA ALA A 56 3.74 14.47 35.75
C ALA A 56 2.96 13.67 36.81
N LEU A 57 2.32 12.57 36.42
CA LEU A 57 1.46 11.75 37.29
C LEU A 57 2.13 10.48 37.80
N ASP A 58 3.02 9.88 37.00
CA ASP A 58 3.76 8.63 37.28
C ASP A 58 5.21 8.78 36.80
N PRO A 59 6.06 9.51 37.55
CA PRO A 59 7.43 9.83 37.13
C PRO A 59 8.31 8.59 36.93
N ASP A 60 8.03 7.51 37.65
CA ASP A 60 8.79 6.26 37.60
C ASP A 60 8.31 5.33 36.47
N GLN A 61 7.24 5.68 35.74
CA GLN A 61 6.65 4.93 34.62
C GLN A 61 6.35 3.44 34.89
N ASN A 62 6.25 3.05 36.17
CA ASN A 62 6.07 1.65 36.58
C ASN A 62 4.60 1.30 36.87
N GLY A 63 3.70 2.28 36.83
CA GLY A 63 2.28 2.12 37.06
C GLY A 63 1.49 1.78 35.78
N LEU A 64 0.48 2.59 35.48
CA LEU A 64 -0.40 2.35 34.32
C LEU A 64 0.21 2.79 32.99
N TYR A 65 1.33 3.53 33.02
CA TYR A 65 1.95 4.12 31.84
C TYR A 65 2.29 3.10 30.73
N PRO A 66 2.94 1.95 31.01
CA PRO A 66 3.27 0.96 29.98
C PRO A 66 2.03 0.30 29.36
N ILE A 67 0.95 0.16 30.16
CA ILE A 67 -0.32 -0.38 29.67
C ILE A 67 -0.96 0.61 28.70
N LEU A 68 -0.98 1.91 29.04
CA LEU A 68 -1.51 2.96 28.17
C LEU A 68 -0.70 3.06 26.87
N GLU A 69 0.62 2.97 26.93
CA GLU A 69 1.48 2.97 25.74
C GLU A 69 1.14 1.80 24.80
N CYS A 70 0.98 0.60 25.36
CA CYS A 70 0.58 -0.59 24.61
C CYS A 70 -0.81 -0.40 23.96
N LEU A 71 -1.78 0.15 24.70
CA LEU A 71 -3.13 0.42 24.20
C LEU A 71 -3.13 1.48 23.09
N VAL A 72 -2.34 2.55 23.22
CA VAL A 72 -2.19 3.58 22.18
C VAL A 72 -1.56 2.98 20.92
N THR A 73 -0.49 2.19 21.07
CA THR A 73 0.17 1.53 19.94
C THR A 73 -0.76 0.55 19.24
N PHE A 74 -1.45 -0.32 19.98
CA PHE A 74 -2.43 -1.24 19.43
C PHE A 74 -3.60 -0.49 18.75
N GLY A 75 -4.11 0.55 19.41
CA GLY A 75 -5.14 1.44 18.88
C GLY A 75 -4.73 2.09 17.56
N ALA A 76 -3.47 2.52 17.42
CA ALA A 76 -2.95 3.10 16.20
C ALA A 76 -2.93 2.08 15.03
N VAL A 77 -2.57 0.82 15.30
CA VAL A 77 -2.60 -0.25 14.29
C VAL A 77 -4.03 -0.55 13.83
N VAL A 78 -4.97 -0.66 14.78
CA VAL A 78 -6.40 -0.88 14.50
C VAL A 78 -6.98 0.29 13.72
N PHE A 79 -6.71 1.52 14.15
CA PHE A 79 -7.18 2.74 13.49
C PHE A 79 -6.64 2.85 12.07
N SER A 80 -5.35 2.60 11.85
CA SER A 80 -4.73 2.62 10.53
C SER A 80 -5.34 1.57 9.60
N SER A 81 -5.62 0.37 10.12
CA SER A 81 -6.30 -0.68 9.35
C SER A 81 -7.73 -0.28 8.98
N ALA A 82 -8.47 0.29 9.93
CA ALA A 82 -9.84 0.78 9.71
C ALA A 82 -9.87 1.93 8.70
N TYR A 83 -8.90 2.85 8.76
CA TYR A 83 -8.71 3.92 7.78
C TYR A 83 -8.57 3.35 6.37
N LEU A 84 -7.66 2.40 6.17
CA LEU A 84 -7.46 1.77 4.86
C LEU A 84 -8.72 1.05 4.36
N LEU A 85 -9.35 0.25 5.23
CA LEU A 85 -10.57 -0.49 4.91
C LEU A 85 -11.71 0.45 4.49
N TYR A 86 -11.87 1.55 5.22
CA TYR A 86 -12.90 2.55 4.96
C TYR A 86 -12.70 3.21 3.59
N PHE A 87 -11.48 3.64 3.26
CA PHE A 87 -11.22 4.34 2.00
C PHE A 87 -11.20 3.39 0.79
N TRP A 88 -10.72 2.16 0.94
CA TRP A 88 -10.63 1.23 -0.18
C TRP A 88 -11.98 0.66 -0.63
N THR A 89 -12.94 0.52 0.29
CA THR A 89 -14.28 0.01 -0.03
C THR A 89 -15.22 1.08 -0.60
N ARG A 90 -14.77 2.33 -0.68
CA ARG A 90 -15.53 3.42 -1.32
C ARG A 90 -15.47 3.31 -2.85
N PRO A 91 -16.45 3.88 -3.58
CA PRO A 91 -16.48 3.84 -5.04
C PRO A 91 -15.25 4.41 -5.73
N ASP A 92 -14.49 5.29 -5.07
CA ASP A 92 -13.26 5.89 -5.59
C ASP A 92 -11.98 5.13 -5.17
N GLY A 93 -12.08 4.13 -4.28
CA GLY A 93 -11.01 3.19 -3.95
C GLY A 93 -9.68 3.84 -3.54
N ALA A 94 -9.74 5.05 -2.96
CA ALA A 94 -8.58 5.92 -2.78
C ALA A 94 -8.53 6.49 -1.37
N THR A 95 -7.37 6.32 -0.71
CA THR A 95 -7.01 7.04 0.52
C THR A 95 -6.79 8.52 0.24
N LEU A 96 -6.64 9.34 1.28
CA LEU A 96 -6.47 10.79 1.10
C LEU A 96 -5.22 11.11 0.27
N GLY A 97 -4.08 10.48 0.54
CA GLY A 97 -2.86 10.63 -0.25
C GLY A 97 -3.03 10.15 -1.68
N LYS A 98 -3.76 9.05 -1.91
CA LYS A 98 -4.07 8.57 -3.27
C LYS A 98 -4.98 9.54 -4.02
N ARG A 99 -6.00 10.09 -3.37
CA ARG A 99 -6.89 11.10 -3.96
C ARG A 99 -6.10 12.34 -4.40
N LEU A 100 -5.20 12.82 -3.54
CA LEU A 100 -4.37 13.99 -3.85
C LEU A 100 -3.46 13.78 -5.06
N LEU A 101 -2.99 12.55 -5.29
CA LEU A 101 -2.17 12.21 -6.45
C LEU A 101 -2.97 11.64 -7.64
N GLY A 102 -4.31 11.67 -7.57
CA GLY A 102 -5.17 11.15 -8.63
C GLY A 102 -4.99 9.64 -8.87
N LEU A 103 -4.78 8.86 -7.81
CA LEU A 103 -4.63 7.41 -7.83
C LEU A 103 -5.84 6.72 -7.22
N ARG A 104 -6.12 5.50 -7.67
CA ARG A 104 -7.18 4.65 -7.09
C ARG A 104 -6.84 3.19 -7.19
N ILE A 105 -7.45 2.40 -6.31
CA ILE A 105 -7.35 0.93 -6.32
C ILE A 105 -8.59 0.37 -7.00
N VAL A 106 -8.39 -0.63 -7.86
CA VAL A 106 -9.46 -1.37 -8.55
C VAL A 106 -9.21 -2.87 -8.47
N THR A 107 -10.27 -3.65 -8.62
CA THR A 107 -10.19 -5.12 -8.73
C THR A 107 -9.66 -5.55 -10.11
N MET A 108 -9.47 -6.85 -10.32
CA MET A 108 -9.11 -7.39 -11.64
C MET A 108 -10.13 -7.13 -12.75
N THR A 109 -11.37 -6.79 -12.40
CA THR A 109 -12.41 -6.41 -13.36
C THR A 109 -12.51 -4.89 -13.55
N GLY A 110 -11.67 -4.11 -12.85
CA GLY A 110 -11.70 -2.64 -12.90
C GLY A 110 -12.73 -1.98 -11.98
N GLY A 111 -13.50 -2.78 -11.24
CA GLY A 111 -14.52 -2.29 -10.30
C GLY A 111 -13.97 -1.87 -8.92
N PRO A 112 -14.85 -1.35 -8.04
CA PRO A 112 -14.50 -1.03 -6.66
C PRO A 112 -14.23 -2.29 -5.84
N LEU A 113 -13.51 -2.14 -4.74
CA LEU A 113 -13.18 -3.24 -3.83
C LEU A 113 -14.37 -3.53 -2.89
N ASP A 114 -14.65 -4.80 -2.68
CA ASP A 114 -15.50 -5.24 -1.58
C ASP A 114 -14.69 -5.38 -0.27
N LEU A 115 -15.41 -5.58 0.84
CA LEU A 115 -14.80 -5.68 2.16
C LEU A 115 -13.81 -6.86 2.25
N ALA A 116 -14.15 -8.00 1.64
CA ALA A 116 -13.32 -9.19 1.66
C ALA A 116 -12.00 -8.96 0.89
N THR A 117 -12.05 -8.32 -0.28
CA THR A 117 -10.86 -7.98 -1.06
C THR A 117 -9.99 -6.97 -0.34
N ALA A 118 -10.59 -5.95 0.26
CA ALA A 118 -9.87 -4.97 1.07
C ALA A 118 -9.19 -5.63 2.29
N ALA A 119 -9.86 -6.56 2.98
CA ALA A 119 -9.29 -7.30 4.10
C ALA A 119 -8.11 -8.20 3.68
N LYS A 120 -8.22 -8.92 2.55
CA LYS A 120 -7.09 -9.67 1.97
C LYS A 120 -5.90 -8.76 1.66
N ARG A 121 -6.17 -7.55 1.18
CA ARG A 121 -5.14 -6.54 0.89
C ARG A 121 -4.44 -6.08 2.17
N ILE A 122 -5.18 -5.84 3.26
CA ILE A 122 -4.61 -5.53 4.59
C ILE A 122 -3.73 -6.69 5.08
N PHE A 123 -4.20 -7.93 4.95
CA PHE A 123 -3.40 -9.11 5.32
C PHE A 123 -2.08 -9.17 4.53
N GLY A 124 -2.12 -8.89 3.22
CA GLY A 124 -0.92 -8.80 2.41
C GLY A 124 0.03 -7.65 2.80
N HIS A 125 -0.48 -6.55 3.36
CA HIS A 125 0.36 -5.48 3.93
C HIS A 125 1.11 -5.98 5.15
N TYR A 126 0.45 -6.75 6.04
CA TYR A 126 1.12 -7.34 7.20
C TYR A 126 2.18 -8.38 6.81
N ILE A 127 1.90 -9.21 5.79
CA ILE A 127 2.93 -10.11 5.22
C ILE A 127 4.11 -9.29 4.71
N SER A 128 3.84 -8.24 3.92
CA SER A 128 4.89 -7.37 3.38
C SER A 128 5.75 -6.79 4.49
N ASN A 129 5.15 -6.33 5.58
CA ASN A 129 5.86 -5.80 6.75
C ASN A 129 6.69 -6.89 7.46
N ALA A 130 6.15 -8.10 7.62
CA ALA A 130 6.84 -9.21 8.27
C ALA A 130 8.09 -9.68 7.50
N VAL A 131 8.09 -9.57 6.17
CA VAL A 131 9.25 -9.87 5.32
C VAL A 131 10.10 -8.64 5.02
N PHE A 132 10.28 -7.76 6.01
CA PHE A 132 11.10 -6.53 5.90
C PHE A 132 10.72 -5.65 4.71
N GLN A 133 9.42 -5.41 4.52
CA GLN A 133 8.87 -4.56 3.46
C GLN A 133 9.20 -5.01 2.02
N LEU A 134 9.73 -6.23 1.84
CA LEU A 134 10.06 -6.79 0.52
C LEU A 134 8.84 -6.79 -0.42
N GLY A 135 7.65 -6.98 0.12
CA GLY A 135 6.41 -6.96 -0.65
C GLY A 135 6.11 -5.63 -1.34
N TYR A 136 6.63 -4.51 -0.84
CA TYR A 136 6.53 -3.20 -1.50
C TYR A 136 7.59 -3.03 -2.58
N ALA A 137 8.82 -3.51 -2.32
CA ALA A 137 9.89 -3.50 -3.32
C ALA A 137 9.59 -4.39 -4.53
N TRP A 138 8.77 -5.42 -4.35
CA TRP A 138 8.34 -6.33 -5.41
C TRP A 138 7.69 -5.64 -6.62
N VAL A 139 7.13 -4.44 -6.44
CA VAL A 139 6.56 -3.61 -7.53
C VAL A 139 7.55 -3.37 -8.66
N ALA A 140 8.86 -3.29 -8.38
CA ALA A 140 9.91 -3.12 -9.40
C ALA A 140 10.08 -4.33 -10.34
N PHE A 141 9.67 -5.51 -9.87
CA PHE A 141 9.95 -6.81 -10.49
C PHE A 141 8.70 -7.46 -11.09
N ASP A 142 7.51 -7.21 -10.54
CA ASP A 142 6.25 -7.72 -11.10
C ASP A 142 5.96 -7.06 -12.46
N ALA A 143 5.67 -7.89 -13.46
CA ALA A 143 5.39 -7.45 -14.83
C ALA A 143 4.16 -6.53 -14.96
N LYS A 144 3.34 -6.40 -13.89
CA LYS A 144 2.19 -5.50 -13.82
C LYS A 144 2.29 -4.51 -12.65
N HIS A 145 3.49 -4.28 -12.10
CA HIS A 145 3.73 -3.33 -11.00
C HIS A 145 2.87 -3.58 -9.75
N ARG A 146 2.64 -4.84 -9.42
CA ARG A 146 1.88 -5.23 -8.21
C ARG A 146 2.81 -5.52 -7.05
N ALA A 147 2.43 -5.01 -5.88
CA ALA A 147 3.00 -5.41 -4.60
C ALA A 147 2.41 -6.75 -4.12
N PHE A 148 3.00 -7.38 -3.10
CA PHE A 148 2.44 -8.62 -2.53
C PHE A 148 0.98 -8.48 -2.11
N HIS A 149 0.62 -7.38 -1.47
CA HIS A 149 -0.75 -7.12 -1.07
C HIS A 149 -1.71 -6.98 -2.26
N ASP A 150 -1.24 -6.47 -3.39
CA ASP A 150 -2.03 -6.38 -4.62
C ASP A 150 -2.18 -7.75 -5.29
N ILE A 151 -1.13 -8.57 -5.28
CA ILE A 151 -1.16 -9.94 -5.81
C ILE A 151 -2.14 -10.81 -5.00
N ILE A 152 -2.05 -10.76 -3.67
CA ILE A 152 -2.90 -11.53 -2.75
C ILE A 152 -4.37 -11.10 -2.87
N ALA A 153 -4.62 -9.80 -2.98
CA ALA A 153 -5.98 -9.28 -3.08
C ALA A 153 -6.57 -9.42 -4.49
N GLY A 154 -5.73 -9.50 -5.53
CA GLY A 154 -6.19 -9.41 -6.92
C GLY A 154 -6.57 -7.98 -7.28
N THR A 155 -5.71 -7.01 -6.96
CA THR A 155 -5.99 -5.58 -7.18
C THR A 155 -4.90 -4.90 -8.01
N TYR A 156 -5.26 -3.79 -8.62
CA TYR A 156 -4.35 -2.91 -9.34
C TYR A 156 -4.50 -1.47 -8.83
N VAL A 157 -3.43 -0.67 -8.97
CA VAL A 157 -3.51 0.77 -8.75
C VAL A 157 -3.36 1.46 -10.09
N ILE A 158 -4.33 2.30 -10.42
CA ILE A 158 -4.41 3.02 -11.67
C ILE A 158 -4.53 4.51 -11.39
N ARG A 159 -4.40 5.34 -12.43
CA ARG A 159 -4.78 6.75 -12.32
C ARG A 159 -6.30 6.83 -12.29
N ASN A 160 -6.83 7.77 -11.51
CA ASN A 160 -8.26 7.98 -11.39
C ASN A 160 -8.90 8.43 -12.72
N ALA A 161 -8.13 9.12 -13.57
CA ALA A 161 -8.56 9.48 -14.93
C ALA A 161 -8.78 8.27 -15.85
N ASP A 162 -8.15 7.13 -15.55
CA ASP A 162 -8.26 5.89 -16.32
C ASP A 162 -9.32 4.93 -15.75
N ALA A 163 -10.17 5.39 -14.82
CA ALA A 163 -11.20 4.55 -14.21
C ALA A 163 -12.15 3.98 -15.29
N PRO A 164 -12.37 2.65 -15.32
CA PRO A 164 -13.30 2.02 -16.24
C PRO A 164 -14.75 2.47 -15.99
N ALA A 165 -15.53 2.57 -17.06
CA ALA A 165 -16.98 2.63 -16.96
C ALA A 165 -17.56 1.30 -16.45
N ALA A 166 -18.75 1.33 -15.85
CA ALA A 166 -19.40 0.12 -15.36
C ALA A 166 -19.66 -0.87 -16.51
N GLY A 167 -19.12 -2.08 -16.39
CA GLY A 167 -19.24 -3.14 -17.42
C GLY A 167 -18.25 -3.03 -18.58
N GLU A 168 -17.34 -2.04 -18.57
CA GLU A 168 -16.28 -1.93 -19.57
C GLU A 168 -15.28 -3.09 -19.45
N GLN A 169 -14.98 -3.74 -20.58
CA GLN A 169 -13.95 -4.79 -20.61
C GLN A 169 -12.57 -4.16 -20.66
N VAL A 170 -11.76 -4.43 -19.64
CA VAL A 170 -10.44 -3.82 -19.49
C VAL A 170 -9.36 -4.87 -19.26
N THR A 171 -8.16 -4.54 -19.71
CA THR A 171 -6.93 -5.27 -19.37
C THR A 171 -5.91 -4.32 -18.78
N PHE A 172 -5.07 -4.85 -17.88
CA PHE A 172 -4.08 -4.08 -17.15
C PHE A 172 -2.69 -4.35 -17.71
N VAL A 173 -2.04 -3.27 -18.14
CA VAL A 173 -0.68 -3.27 -18.69
C VAL A 173 0.22 -2.42 -17.79
N ALA A 174 1.48 -2.80 -17.60
CA ALA A 174 2.40 -1.97 -16.83
C ALA A 174 2.68 -0.66 -17.57
N GLU A 175 2.57 0.47 -16.86
CA GLU A 175 3.12 1.75 -17.33
C GLU A 175 4.65 1.61 -17.47
N GLN A 176 5.29 2.33 -18.40
CA GLN A 176 6.76 2.33 -18.48
C GLN A 176 7.35 3.08 -17.27
N ASP A 177 7.76 2.34 -16.23
CA ASP A 177 8.25 2.93 -14.97
C ASP A 177 9.78 2.90 -14.88
N HIS A 178 10.38 4.08 -14.69
CA HIS A 178 11.80 4.26 -14.39
C HIS A 178 12.09 4.20 -12.87
N GLY A 179 11.06 4.01 -12.04
CA GLY A 179 11.08 4.03 -10.58
C GLY A 179 11.79 2.86 -9.90
N ARG A 180 12.44 1.95 -10.64
CA ARG A 180 13.25 0.86 -10.06
C ARG A 180 14.35 1.37 -9.14
N LEU A 181 14.99 2.49 -9.49
CA LEU A 181 15.99 3.12 -8.61
C LEU A 181 15.36 3.64 -7.31
N LEU A 182 14.16 4.22 -7.38
CA LEU A 182 13.44 4.71 -6.19
C LEU A 182 13.12 3.57 -5.22
N VAL A 183 12.81 2.38 -5.74
CA VAL A 183 12.59 1.18 -4.93
C VAL A 183 13.85 0.80 -4.16
N LEU A 184 15.02 0.81 -4.82
CA LEU A 184 16.30 0.50 -4.17
C LEU A 184 16.67 1.54 -3.11
N LEU A 185 16.49 2.82 -3.41
CA LEU A 185 16.75 3.91 -2.47
C LEU A 185 15.84 3.84 -1.24
N TYR A 186 14.55 3.54 -1.46
CA TYR A 186 13.60 3.31 -0.38
C TYR A 186 14.01 2.11 0.49
N TYR A 187 14.33 0.98 -0.11
CA TYR A 187 14.70 -0.23 0.63
C TYR A 187 15.99 -0.01 1.45
N PHE A 188 16.95 0.71 0.87
CA PHE A 188 18.18 1.09 1.57
C PHE A 188 17.89 2.01 2.76
N SER A 189 17.03 3.02 2.61
CA SER A 189 16.77 4.00 3.67
C SER A 189 15.91 3.46 4.82
N VAL A 190 14.93 2.58 4.54
CA VAL A 190 13.95 2.14 5.53
C VAL A 190 14.34 0.83 6.21
N THR A 191 15.15 -0.01 5.56
CA THR A 191 15.54 -1.33 6.09
C THR A 191 17.04 -1.40 6.37
N VAL A 192 17.88 -1.13 5.37
CA VAL A 192 19.32 -1.37 5.48
C VAL A 192 19.98 -0.36 6.41
N LEU A 193 19.74 0.94 6.21
CA LEU A 193 20.40 2.01 6.98
C LEU A 193 20.09 1.94 8.49
N PRO A 194 18.83 1.80 8.94
CA PRO A 194 18.54 1.67 10.37
C PRO A 194 19.17 0.43 10.99
N CYS A 195 19.16 -0.72 10.29
CA CYS A 195 19.83 -1.93 10.78
C CYS A 195 21.35 -1.73 10.92
N LEU A 196 22.00 -1.05 9.96
CA LEU A 196 23.42 -0.70 10.05
C LEU A 196 23.71 0.25 11.21
N LEU A 197 22.85 1.25 11.44
CA LEU A 197 22.99 2.19 12.55
C LEU A 197 22.81 1.49 13.92
N ILE A 198 21.81 0.61 14.04
CA ILE A 198 21.60 -0.21 15.25
C ILE A 198 22.80 -1.12 15.49
N PHE A 199 23.29 -1.81 14.46
CA PHE A 199 24.46 -2.68 14.58
C PHE A 199 25.72 -1.91 14.98
N ALA A 200 25.98 -0.76 14.34
CA ALA A 200 27.11 0.10 14.69
C ALA A 200 27.01 0.63 16.12
N PHE A 201 25.81 1.03 16.56
CA PHE A 201 25.55 1.41 17.94
C PHE A 201 25.87 0.25 18.90
N LEU A 202 25.34 -0.95 18.64
CA LEU A 202 25.61 -2.12 19.49
C LEU A 202 27.10 -2.48 19.57
N PHE A 203 27.81 -2.40 18.45
CA PHE A 203 29.26 -2.68 18.41
C PHE A 203 30.06 -1.65 19.21
N LEU A 204 29.76 -0.36 19.07
CA LEU A 204 30.42 0.72 19.81
C LEU A 204 30.17 0.65 21.32
N PHE A 205 29.02 0.13 21.76
CA PHE A 205 28.71 -0.07 23.18
C PHE A 205 29.29 -1.37 23.74
N ALA A 206 29.36 -2.44 22.94
CA ALA A 206 30.02 -3.69 23.34
C ALA A 206 31.52 -3.47 23.59
N ASP A 207 32.19 -2.65 22.77
CA ASP A 207 33.62 -2.32 22.90
C ASP A 207 33.94 -1.43 24.11
N ARG A 208 32.93 -0.77 24.71
CA ARG A 208 33.08 0.02 25.94
C ARG A 208 32.81 -0.78 27.23
N ALA A 209 32.30 -2.00 27.12
CA ALA A 209 31.90 -2.84 28.24
C ALA A 209 32.91 -3.95 28.59
N GLY A 210 34.00 -4.07 27.83
CA GLY A 210 35.14 -4.97 28.09
C GLY A 210 36.40 -4.20 28.44
#